data_AF-A0A358PCZ0-F1
#
_entry.id   AF-A0A358PCZ0-F1
#
_cell.length_a   1.000
_cell.length_b   1.000
_cell.length_c   1.000
_cell.angle_alpha   90.00
_cell.angle_beta   90.00
_cell.angle_gamma   90.00
#
_symmetry.space_group_name_H-M   'P 1'
#
loop_
_entity.id
_entity.type
_entity.pdbx_description
1 polymer ?
#
loop_
_entity_poly.entity_id
_entity_poly.type
_entity_poly.pdbx_seq_one_letter_code
_entity_poly.pdbx_strand_id
1 'polypeptide(L)' 'MVHRLPILVLDEPTAGVDVALRQRLWDNIKSLNRAGVTVVLTTHYLEEAEALCDRIA' A
#
# COMPACT_ATOMS: atom_id res chain seq x y z
N MET A 1 -1.46 -0.24 27.69
CA MET A 1 -2.13 -0.10 26.37
C MET A 1 -1.15 0.60 25.44
N VAL A 2 -0.53 -0.13 24.51
CA VAL A 2 0.44 0.47 23.57
C VAL A 2 -0.32 0.98 22.36
N HIS A 3 -0.40 2.31 22.23
CA HIS A 3 -0.93 2.97 21.05
C HIS A 3 -0.04 2.62 19.86
N ARG A 4 -0.59 1.90 18.88
CA ARG A 4 0.05 1.75 17.58
C ARG A 4 -1.02 1.89 16.50
N LEU A 5 -1.19 3.10 16.01
CA LEU A 5 -1.73 3.33 14.68
C LEU A 5 -0.57 3.84 13.82
N PRO A 6 0.40 2.97 13.44
CA PRO A 6 1.50 3.44 12.62
C PRO A 6 0.93 3.73 11.25
N ILE A 7 0.99 4.99 10.82
CA ILE A 7 0.67 5.35 9.44
C ILE A 7 1.86 4.88 8.59
N LEU A 8 1.58 4.12 7.53
CA LEU A 8 2.56 3.71 6.54
C LEU A 8 2.44 4.64 5.32
N VAL A 9 3.52 5.36 5.00
CA VAL A 9 3.60 6.22 3.81
C VAL A 9 4.57 5.58 2.82
N LEU A 10 4.12 5.41 1.58
CA LEU A 10 4.89 4.79 0.50
C LEU A 10 4.92 5.72 -0.71
N ASP A 11 6.12 6.04 -1.19
CA ASP A 11 6.29 6.83 -2.41
C ASP A 11 6.65 5.90 -3.57
N GLU A 12 5.77 5.79 -4.57
CA GLU A 12 5.97 4.96 -5.78
C GLU A 12 6.46 3.52 -5.47
N PRO A 13 5.74 2.73 -4.64
CA PRO A 13 6.30 1.52 -4.02
C PRO A 13 6.53 0.34 -4.98
N THR A 14 6.07 0.44 -6.21
CA THR A 14 6.16 -0.58 -7.27
C THR A 14 7.14 -0.18 -8.37
N ALA A 15 7.76 1.01 -8.29
CA ALA A 15 8.70 1.50 -9.28
C ALA A 15 9.94 0.59 -9.37
N GLY A 16 10.23 0.07 -10.56
CA GLY A 16 11.40 -0.79 -10.80
C GLY A 16 11.28 -2.21 -10.22
N VAL A 17 10.08 -2.59 -9.78
CA VAL A 17 9.80 -3.91 -9.20
C VAL A 17 9.27 -4.85 -10.28
N ASP A 18 9.72 -6.11 -10.28
CA ASP A 18 9.15 -7.12 -11.19
C ASP A 18 7.70 -7.48 -10.83
N VAL A 19 6.98 -8.12 -11.76
CA VAL A 19 5.55 -8.44 -11.60
C VAL A 19 5.28 -9.31 -10.35
N ALA A 20 6.17 -10.26 -10.04
CA ALA A 20 5.97 -11.19 -8.94
C ALA A 20 6.17 -10.50 -7.57
N LEU A 21 7.19 -9.64 -7.48
CA LEU A 21 7.48 -8.88 -6.27
C LEU A 21 6.45 -7.77 -6.06
N ARG A 22 5.92 -7.16 -7.13
CA ARG A 22 4.78 -6.23 -7.06
C ARG A 22 3.57 -6.88 -6.40
N GLN A 23 3.20 -8.09 -6.83
CA GLN A 23 2.06 -8.80 -6.25
C GLN A 23 2.25 -9.08 -4.75
N ARG A 24 3.46 -9.49 -4.34
CA ARG A 24 3.78 -9.70 -2.92
C ARG A 24 3.70 -8.41 -2.11
N LEU A 25 4.16 -7.30 -2.69
CA LEU A 25 4.09 -5.99 -2.04
C LEU A 25 2.64 -5.56 -1.83
N TRP A 26 1.76 -5.81 -2.81
CA TRP A 26 0.33 -5.54 -2.69
C TRP A 26 -0.33 -6.38 -1.59
N ASP A 27 -0.02 -7.67 -1.55
CA ASP A 27 -0.56 -8.58 -0.52
C ASP A 27 -0.14 -8.15 0.89
N ASN A 28 1.10 -7.69 1.04
CA ASN A 28 1.63 -7.15 2.29
C ASN A 28 0.93 -5.85 2.71
N ILE A 29 0.76 -4.90 1.78
CA ILE A 29 0.05 -3.65 2.03
C ILE A 29 -1.38 -3.93 2.48
N LYS A 30 -2.09 -4.82 1.77
CA LYS A 30 -3.45 -5.24 2.14
C LYS A 30 -3.49 -5.92 3.51
N SER A 31 -2.50 -6.74 3.84
CA SER A 31 -2.39 -7.38 5.15
C SER A 31 -2.23 -6.34 6.27
N LEU A 32 -1.36 -5.35 6.08
CA LEU A 32 -1.14 -4.28 7.04
C LEU A 32 -2.40 -3.42 7.21
N ASN A 33 -3.04 -3.03 6.11
CA ASN A 33 -4.30 -2.29 6.16
C ASN A 33 -5.38 -3.04 6.96
N ARG A 34 -5.56 -4.35 6.71
CA ARG A 34 -6.45 -5.22 7.50
C ARG A 34 -6.08 -5.35 8.97
N ALA A 35 -4.80 -5.17 9.32
CA ALA A 35 -4.33 -5.14 10.70
C ALA A 35 -4.55 -3.78 11.41
N GLY A 36 -5.17 -2.81 10.75
CA GLY A 36 -5.48 -1.49 11.30
C GLY A 36 -4.42 -0.41 11.02
N VAL A 37 -3.48 -0.68 10.13
CA VAL A 37 -2.48 0.31 9.66
C VAL A 37 -3.13 1.21 8.63
N THR A 38 -3.09 2.52 8.83
CA THR A 38 -3.46 3.47 7.76
C THR A 38 -2.34 3.52 6.74
N VAL A 39 -2.64 3.24 5.47
CA VAL A 39 -1.68 3.29 4.37
C VAL A 39 -1.98 4.50 3.49
N VAL A 40 -0.95 5.30 3.23
CA VAL A 40 -0.97 6.36 2.22
C VAL A 40 0.10 6.01 1.21
N LEU A 41 -0.26 5.94 -0.06
CA LEU A 41 0.68 5.67 -1.14
C LEU A 41 0.51 6.66 -2.27
N THR A 42 1.60 6.95 -2.96
CA THR A 42 1.61 7.62 -4.26
C THR A 42 1.99 6.60 -5.32
N THR A 43 1.36 6.72 -6.49
CA THR A 43 1.69 5.91 -7.66
C THR A 43 1.27 6.68 -8.90
N HIS A 44 2.06 6.59 -9.96
CA HIS A 44 1.67 7.06 -11.29
C HIS A 44 0.85 6.03 -12.06
N TYR A 45 0.65 4.83 -11.51
CA TYR A 45 -0.12 3.75 -12.10
C TYR A 45 -1.53 3.70 -11.49
N LEU A 46 -2.53 4.17 -12.26
CA LEU A 46 -3.92 4.21 -11.81
C LEU A 46 -4.47 2.82 -11.39
N GLU A 47 -4.11 1.76 -12.10
CA GLU A 47 -4.52 0.38 -11.77
C GLU A 47 -4.12 -0.01 -10.34
N GLU A 48 -2.97 0.47 -9.86
CA GLU A 48 -2.52 0.17 -8.49
C GLU A 48 -3.32 0.94 -7.46
N ALA A 49 -3.62 2.21 -7.75
CA ALA A 49 -4.46 3.03 -6.88
C ALA A 49 -5.86 2.41 -6.74
N GLU A 50 -6.47 1.94 -7.84
CA GLU A 50 -7.76 1.26 -7.82
C GLU A 50 -7.70 -0.09 -7.09
N ALA A 51 -6.59 -0.82 -7.18
CA ALA A 51 -6.44 -2.14 -6.56
C ALA A 51 -6.07 -2.11 -5.07
N LEU A 52 -5.45 -1.03 -4.59
CA LEU A 52 -4.89 -0.90 -3.24
C LEU A 52 -5.62 0.12 -2.36
N CYS A 53 -6.20 1.17 -2.92
CA CYS A 53 -6.74 2.28 -2.15
C CYS A 53 -8.27 2.24 -2.08
N ASP A 54 -8.82 2.39 -0.88
CA ASP A 54 -10.27 2.60 -0.67
C ASP A 54 -10.72 3.99 -1.17
N ARG A 55 -9.79 4.94 -1.26
CA ARG A 55 -10.01 6.33 -1.67
C ARG A 55 -8.85 6.83 -2.52
N ILE A 56 -9.17 7.54 -3.60
CA ILE A 56 -8.23 8.20 -4.50
C ILE A 56 -8.49 9.72 -4.43
N ALA A 57 -7.44 10.55 -4.39
CA ALA A 57 -7.50 12.00 -4.21
C ALA A 57 -6.55 12.74 -5.16
#